data_AF-S6DLZ1-F1
#
_entry.id   AF-S6DLZ1-F1
#
_cell.length_a   1.000
_cell.length_b   1.000
_cell.length_c   1.000
_cell.angle_alpha   90.00
_cell.angle_beta   90.00
_cell.angle_gamma   90.00
#
_symmetry.space_group_name_H-M   'P 1'
#
loop_
_entity.id
_entity.type
_entity.pdbx_description
1 polymer ?
#
loop_
_entity_poly.entity_id
_entity_poly.type
_entity_poly.pdbx_seq_one_letter_code
_entity_poly.pdbx_strand_id
1 'polypeptide(L)'
;MEECTIITNHEGFLVNSCTGEVVDFENYSSTDYSSLQYYERVSSSARKREENEIRDMKKIVLNYLLSIMTEKEKDEFYRILNQTEKHGKAEAALYLAIYEHILAKESKQVRREYLKFLKSRGIGRYAIRQRKKLLRQMLKEDPVVIYIYYEYQGNKEEALRVYELLKKHNLAYGNAKKRKQILLKYLNDKKLLNEVLEKEKIEELRNTVLLLNIRDFESVSFI
;
A
#
# COMPACT_ATOMS: atom_id res chain seq x y z
N MET A 1 -79.54 -7.72 21.45
CA MET A 1 -78.12 -8.09 21.49
C MET A 1 -77.71 -8.22 20.04
N GLU A 2 -76.90 -7.28 19.54
CA GLU A 2 -76.43 -7.32 18.14
C GLU A 2 -75.37 -8.41 18.03
N GLU A 3 -75.54 -9.34 17.09
CA GLU A 3 -74.60 -10.43 16.85
C GLU A 3 -73.41 -9.89 16.03
N CYS A 4 -72.21 -9.98 16.60
CA CYS A 4 -70.98 -9.58 15.92
C CYS A 4 -70.67 -10.54 14.78
N THR A 5 -70.40 -10.01 13.59
CA THR A 5 -70.14 -10.77 12.37
C THR A 5 -68.77 -10.39 11.79
N ILE A 6 -68.12 -11.32 11.10
CA ILE A 6 -66.83 -11.05 10.43
C ILE A 6 -67.13 -10.51 9.03
N ILE A 7 -66.67 -9.28 8.77
CA ILE A 7 -66.90 -8.55 7.52
C ILE A 7 -65.55 -8.24 6.84
N THR A 8 -65.54 -8.21 5.52
CA THR A 8 -64.36 -7.78 4.75
C THR A 8 -64.33 -6.25 4.63
N ASN A 9 -63.20 -5.63 5.00
CA ASN A 9 -63.04 -4.19 4.87
C ASN A 9 -62.68 -3.77 3.43
N HIS A 10 -62.69 -2.47 3.16
CA HIS A 10 -62.34 -1.90 1.85
C HIS A 10 -60.91 -2.24 1.36
N GLU A 11 -60.02 -2.58 2.29
CA GLU A 11 -58.63 -2.96 2.01
C GLU A 11 -58.49 -4.48 1.78
N GLY A 12 -59.57 -5.25 1.91
CA GLY A 12 -59.64 -6.68 1.62
C GLY A 12 -59.39 -7.63 2.80
N PHE A 13 -59.28 -7.12 4.03
CA PHE A 13 -59.05 -7.91 5.25
C PHE A 13 -60.34 -8.34 5.93
N LEU A 14 -60.37 -9.54 6.54
CA LEU A 14 -61.45 -9.98 7.43
C LEU A 14 -61.35 -9.29 8.79
N VAL A 15 -62.41 -8.63 9.23
CA VAL A 15 -62.44 -7.78 10.44
C VAL A 15 -63.69 -8.07 11.27
N ASN A 16 -63.58 -8.07 12.59
CA ASN A 16 -64.74 -8.21 13.48
C ASN A 16 -65.56 -6.91 13.50
N SER A 17 -66.86 -6.99 13.15
CA SER A 17 -67.73 -5.82 13.03
C SER A 17 -67.92 -5.03 14.32
N CYS A 18 -67.72 -5.65 15.48
CA CYS A 18 -67.92 -5.01 16.78
C CYS A 18 -66.64 -4.42 17.39
N THR A 19 -65.48 -5.06 17.16
CA THR A 19 -64.21 -4.63 17.76
C THR A 19 -63.29 -3.90 16.78
N GLY A 20 -63.53 -4.07 15.47
CA GLY A 20 -62.65 -3.52 14.43
C GLY A 20 -61.30 -4.25 14.32
N GLU A 21 -61.14 -5.39 15.00
CA GLU A 21 -59.90 -6.17 14.97
C GLU A 21 -59.82 -7.04 13.71
N VAL A 22 -58.67 -7.00 13.04
CA VAL A 22 -58.39 -7.79 11.82
C VAL A 22 -58.11 -9.24 12.23
N VAL A 23 -58.90 -10.16 11.70
CA VAL A 23 -58.87 -11.60 12.02
C VAL A 23 -57.92 -12.37 11.08
N ASP A 24 -57.44 -11.73 10.00
CA ASP A 24 -56.52 -12.30 9.00
C ASP A 24 -55.03 -12.27 9.37
N PHE A 25 -54.69 -12.50 10.64
CA PHE A 25 -53.29 -12.70 11.03
C PHE A 25 -53.02 -14.18 11.29
N GLU A 26 -52.51 -14.88 10.27
CA GLU A 26 -51.66 -16.04 10.53
C GLU A 26 -50.53 -15.59 11.46
N ASN A 27 -50.37 -16.31 12.58
CA ASN A 27 -49.37 -16.09 13.61
C ASN A 27 -47.99 -15.74 13.02
N TYR A 28 -47.69 -14.45 12.90
CA TYR A 28 -46.30 -14.02 12.95
C TYR A 28 -45.82 -14.34 14.35
N SER A 29 -44.93 -15.32 14.47
CA SER A 29 -44.15 -15.49 15.68
C SER A 29 -43.57 -14.12 16.03
N SER A 30 -43.93 -13.62 17.21
CA SER A 30 -43.44 -12.34 17.72
C SER A 30 -41.92 -12.46 17.87
N THR A 31 -41.19 -12.15 16.81
CA THR A 31 -39.75 -12.06 16.87
C THR A 31 -39.46 -10.69 17.44
N ASP A 32 -39.18 -10.67 18.74
CA ASP A 32 -38.73 -9.49 19.48
C ASP A 32 -37.46 -8.94 18.82
N TYR A 33 -37.59 -7.88 18.03
CA TYR A 33 -36.45 -7.14 17.45
C TYR A 33 -35.76 -6.23 18.49
N SER A 34 -35.95 -6.46 19.79
CA SER A 34 -35.41 -5.63 20.86
C SER A 34 -34.05 -6.11 21.43
N SER A 35 -33.43 -7.14 20.84
CA SER A 35 -32.15 -7.63 21.35
C SER A 35 -30.94 -7.02 20.62
N LEU A 36 -30.05 -6.37 21.39
CA LEU A 36 -28.67 -6.04 21.00
C LEU A 36 -27.98 -7.22 20.29
N GLN A 37 -28.32 -8.46 20.66
CA GLN A 37 -27.85 -9.69 20.04
C GLN A 37 -28.25 -9.84 18.56
N TYR A 38 -29.41 -9.35 18.12
CA TYR A 38 -29.78 -9.36 16.69
C TYR A 38 -28.84 -8.46 15.89
N TYR A 39 -28.61 -7.23 16.34
CA TYR A 39 -27.68 -6.32 15.69
C TYR A 39 -26.22 -6.78 15.79
N GLU A 40 -25.82 -7.44 16.88
CA GLU A 40 -24.51 -8.10 16.99
C GLU A 40 -24.37 -9.31 16.04
N ARG A 41 -25.43 -10.10 15.84
CA ARG A 41 -25.44 -11.22 14.88
C ARG A 41 -25.47 -10.75 13.43
N VAL A 42 -26.22 -9.70 13.12
CA VAL A 42 -26.25 -9.09 11.78
C VAL A 42 -24.92 -8.39 11.49
N SER A 43 -24.33 -7.68 12.45
CA SER A 43 -23.01 -7.06 12.26
C SER A 43 -21.88 -8.08 12.17
N SER A 44 -21.90 -9.15 12.96
CA SER A 44 -20.89 -10.21 12.88
C SER A 44 -21.04 -11.07 11.62
N SER A 45 -22.26 -11.33 11.14
CA SER A 45 -22.49 -12.01 9.87
C SER A 45 -22.17 -11.12 8.67
N ALA A 46 -22.48 -9.82 8.72
CA ALA A 46 -22.05 -8.84 7.72
C ALA A 46 -20.52 -8.74 7.67
N ARG A 47 -19.84 -8.64 8.83
CA ARG A 47 -18.36 -8.66 8.90
C ARG A 47 -17.77 -9.95 8.32
N LYS A 48 -18.34 -11.11 8.63
CA LYS A 48 -17.89 -12.40 8.04
C LYS A 48 -18.12 -12.46 6.53
N ARG A 49 -19.23 -11.91 6.03
CA ARG A 49 -19.51 -11.81 4.58
C ARG A 49 -18.52 -10.87 3.91
N GLU A 50 -18.30 -9.68 4.45
CA GLU A 50 -17.31 -8.71 3.97
C GLU A 50 -15.89 -9.29 3.98
N GLU A 51 -15.49 -10.00 5.04
CA GLU A 51 -14.19 -10.66 5.13
C GLU A 51 -14.01 -11.74 4.05
N ASN A 52 -15.05 -12.54 3.81
CA ASN A 52 -15.05 -13.55 2.74
C ASN A 52 -14.99 -12.90 1.35
N GLU A 53 -15.79 -11.86 1.10
CA GLU A 53 -15.77 -11.10 -0.15
C GLU A 53 -14.40 -10.44 -0.40
N ILE A 54 -13.77 -9.87 0.64
CA ILE A 54 -12.42 -9.31 0.58
C ILE A 54 -11.39 -10.40 0.27
N ARG A 55 -11.50 -11.58 0.89
CA ARG A 55 -10.60 -12.72 0.64
C ARG A 55 -10.74 -13.24 -0.78
N ASP A 56 -11.96 -13.35 -1.28
CA ASP A 56 -12.24 -13.78 -2.64
C ASP A 56 -11.72 -12.76 -3.65
N MET A 57 -11.87 -11.47 -3.38
CA MET A 57 -11.33 -10.41 -4.24
C MET A 57 -9.80 -10.46 -4.32
N LYS A 58 -9.10 -10.68 -3.19
CA LYS A 58 -7.64 -10.86 -3.17
C LYS A 58 -7.21 -12.02 -4.07
N LYS A 59 -7.89 -13.16 -3.97
CA LYS A 59 -7.59 -14.37 -4.75
C LYS A 59 -7.85 -14.15 -6.24
N ILE A 60 -8.97 -13.52 -6.59
CA ILE A 60 -9.32 -13.18 -7.98
C ILE A 60 -8.26 -12.27 -8.60
N VAL A 61 -7.86 -11.21 -7.88
CA VAL A 61 -6.84 -10.26 -8.33
C VAL A 61 -5.49 -10.95 -8.48
N LEU A 62 -5.08 -11.76 -7.50
CA LEU A 62 -3.80 -12.48 -7.55
C LEU A 62 -3.76 -13.44 -8.74
N ASN A 63 -4.80 -14.25 -8.94
CA ASN A 63 -4.88 -15.18 -10.06
C ASN A 63 -4.83 -14.46 -11.42
N TYR A 64 -5.51 -13.33 -11.53
CA TYR A 64 -5.47 -12.50 -12.74
C TYR A 64 -4.06 -11.95 -13.00
N LEU A 65 -3.37 -11.44 -11.97
CA LEU A 65 -2.00 -10.96 -12.15
C LEU A 65 -1.05 -12.08 -12.55
N LEU A 66 -1.16 -13.25 -11.93
CA LEU A 66 -0.32 -14.42 -12.26
C LEU A 66 -0.56 -14.95 -13.68
N SER A 67 -1.73 -14.73 -14.28
CA SER A 67 -1.98 -15.16 -15.66
C SER A 67 -1.40 -14.19 -16.70
N ILE A 68 -1.21 -12.91 -16.35
CA ILE A 68 -0.69 -11.90 -17.29
C ILE A 68 0.80 -11.60 -17.11
N MET A 69 1.37 -11.91 -15.95
CA MET A 69 2.79 -11.67 -15.64
C MET A 69 3.70 -12.74 -16.25
N THR A 70 4.88 -12.33 -16.73
CA THR A 70 5.99 -13.23 -17.08
C THR A 70 6.64 -13.82 -15.81
N GLU A 71 7.45 -14.87 -15.95
CA GLU A 71 8.15 -15.47 -14.80
C GLU A 71 9.04 -14.48 -14.04
N LYS A 72 9.79 -13.64 -14.77
CA LYS A 72 10.62 -12.58 -14.15
C LYS A 72 9.78 -11.56 -13.37
N GLU A 73 8.64 -11.17 -13.92
CA GLU A 73 7.71 -10.24 -13.25
C GLU A 73 7.08 -10.89 -12.01
N LYS A 74 6.81 -12.20 -12.03
CA LYS A 74 6.30 -12.96 -10.87
C LYS A 74 7.32 -13.01 -9.75
N ASP A 75 8.59 -13.31 -10.05
CA ASP A 75 9.65 -13.37 -9.05
C ASP A 75 9.83 -12.01 -8.37
N GLU A 76 9.86 -10.93 -9.15
CA GLU A 76 9.95 -9.59 -8.61
C GLU A 76 8.71 -9.18 -7.80
N PHE A 77 7.51 -9.59 -8.26
CA PHE A 77 6.26 -9.39 -7.54
C PHE A 77 6.29 -10.04 -6.16
N TYR A 78 6.67 -11.31 -6.05
CA TYR A 78 6.74 -12.00 -4.77
C TYR A 78 7.84 -11.44 -3.86
N ARG A 79 8.98 -11.01 -4.43
CA ARG A 79 10.03 -10.35 -3.66
C ARG A 79 9.51 -9.07 -2.99
N ILE A 80 8.83 -8.21 -3.75
CA ILE A 80 8.24 -6.96 -3.22
C ILE A 80 7.12 -7.29 -2.24
N LEU A 81 6.27 -8.25 -2.57
CA LEU A 81 5.17 -8.65 -1.69
C LEU A 81 5.66 -9.09 -0.32
N ASN A 82 6.65 -9.99 -0.26
CA ASN A 82 7.25 -10.49 0.98
C ASN A 82 7.90 -9.37 1.82
N GLN A 83 8.44 -8.33 1.17
CA GLN A 83 8.96 -7.16 1.88
C GLN A 83 7.83 -6.31 2.49
N THR A 84 6.69 -6.22 1.80
CA THR A 84 5.56 -5.37 2.22
C THR A 84 4.63 -6.04 3.24
N GLU A 85 4.45 -7.35 3.17
CA GLU A 85 3.60 -8.11 4.11
C GLU A 85 4.12 -8.05 5.55
N LYS A 86 5.42 -7.81 5.74
CA LYS A 86 6.02 -7.56 7.07
C LYS A 86 5.42 -6.36 7.79
N HIS A 87 4.76 -5.44 7.07
CA HIS A 87 4.22 -4.20 7.62
C HIS A 87 2.67 -4.14 7.63
N GLY A 88 1.99 -5.22 7.24
CA GLY A 88 0.53 -5.29 7.29
C GLY A 88 -0.06 -6.32 6.32
N LYS A 89 -1.35 -6.63 6.51
CA LYS A 89 -2.08 -7.58 5.65
C LYS A 89 -2.14 -7.06 4.21
N ALA A 90 -1.76 -7.89 3.25
CA ALA A 90 -1.88 -7.56 1.83
C ALA A 90 -3.35 -7.44 1.41
N GLU A 91 -3.67 -6.35 0.70
CA GLU A 91 -4.99 -6.09 0.11
C GLU A 91 -4.94 -6.23 -1.41
N ALA A 92 -6.08 -6.44 -2.06
CA ALA A 92 -6.15 -6.54 -3.53
C ALA A 92 -5.56 -5.29 -4.22
N ALA A 93 -5.77 -4.11 -3.64
CA ALA A 93 -5.17 -2.86 -4.13
C ALA A 93 -3.63 -2.83 -4.00
N LEU A 94 -3.05 -3.52 -3.02
CA LEU A 94 -1.60 -3.65 -2.86
C LEU A 94 -1.01 -4.51 -3.98
N TYR A 95 -1.62 -5.66 -4.28
CA TYR A 95 -1.18 -6.52 -5.39
C TYR A 95 -1.16 -5.75 -6.71
N LEU A 96 -2.24 -5.03 -7.02
CA LEU A 96 -2.32 -4.20 -8.22
C LEU A 96 -1.25 -3.10 -8.23
N ALA A 97 -1.00 -2.47 -7.08
CA ALA A 97 0.01 -1.44 -6.95
C ALA A 97 1.44 -1.98 -7.16
N ILE A 98 1.74 -3.19 -6.70
CA ILE A 98 3.04 -3.86 -6.93
C ILE A 98 3.20 -4.16 -8.42
N TYR A 99 2.19 -4.75 -9.06
CA TYR A 99 2.23 -5.04 -10.49
C TYR A 99 2.47 -3.77 -11.33
N GLU A 100 1.70 -2.71 -11.08
CA GLU A 100 1.92 -1.46 -11.81
C GLU A 100 3.24 -0.75 -11.44
N HIS A 101 3.90 -1.11 -10.32
CA HIS A 101 5.24 -0.64 -9.98
C HIS A 101 6.30 -1.34 -10.83
N ILE A 102 6.19 -2.65 -10.98
CA ILE A 102 7.07 -3.46 -11.82
C ILE A 102 6.99 -3.00 -13.29
N LEU A 103 5.78 -2.82 -13.81
CA LEU A 103 5.61 -2.30 -15.17
C LEU A 103 6.24 -0.91 -15.36
N ALA A 104 6.09 -0.02 -14.37
CA ALA A 104 6.66 1.31 -14.43
C ALA A 104 8.19 1.28 -14.44
N LYS A 105 8.81 0.37 -13.67
CA LYS A 105 10.26 0.16 -13.62
C LYS A 105 10.82 -0.28 -14.97
N GLU A 106 10.07 -1.11 -15.71
CA GLU A 106 10.45 -1.58 -17.04
C GLU A 106 9.98 -0.65 -18.18
N SER A 107 9.47 0.55 -17.86
CA SER A 107 8.88 1.49 -18.83
C SER A 107 7.74 0.90 -19.69
N LYS A 108 7.05 -0.12 -19.17
CA LYS A 108 5.90 -0.76 -19.82
C LYS A 108 4.60 -0.06 -19.46
N GLN A 109 3.69 0.03 -20.42
CA GLN A 109 2.35 0.54 -20.20
C GLN A 109 1.37 -0.57 -19.81
N VAL A 110 0.38 -0.20 -19.02
CA VAL A 110 -0.69 -1.09 -18.57
C VAL A 110 -1.61 -1.43 -19.76
N ARG A 111 -1.90 -2.72 -19.95
CA ARG A 111 -2.75 -3.20 -21.05
C ARG A 111 -4.22 -2.76 -20.89
N ARG A 112 -4.93 -2.63 -22.01
CA ARG A 112 -6.38 -2.28 -22.02
C ARG A 112 -7.23 -3.29 -21.26
N GLU A 113 -6.87 -4.57 -21.31
CA GLU A 113 -7.55 -5.67 -20.60
C GLU A 113 -7.49 -5.49 -19.09
N TYR A 114 -6.35 -5.08 -18.56
CA TYR A 114 -6.18 -4.75 -17.15
C TYR A 114 -7.11 -3.60 -16.73
N LEU A 115 -7.24 -2.55 -17.54
CA LEU A 115 -8.15 -1.45 -17.25
C LEU A 115 -9.63 -1.89 -17.26
N LYS A 116 -9.99 -2.84 -18.12
CA LYS A 116 -11.34 -3.46 -18.11
C LYS A 116 -11.55 -4.29 -16.85
N PHE A 117 -10.55 -5.08 -16.44
CA PHE A 117 -10.57 -5.87 -15.21
C PHE A 117 -10.73 -5.00 -13.95
N LEU A 118 -10.00 -3.88 -13.85
CA LEU A 118 -10.17 -2.95 -12.73
C LEU A 118 -11.59 -2.40 -12.63
N LYS A 119 -12.18 -2.02 -13.77
CA LYS A 119 -13.55 -1.50 -13.82
C LYS A 119 -14.59 -2.55 -13.44
N SER A 120 -14.44 -3.79 -13.92
CA SER A 120 -15.40 -4.86 -13.63
C SER A 120 -15.38 -5.33 -12.18
N ARG A 121 -14.26 -5.13 -11.47
CA ARG A 121 -14.10 -5.49 -10.05
C ARG A 121 -14.35 -4.33 -9.08
N GLY A 122 -14.67 -3.13 -9.57
CA GLY A 122 -14.94 -1.96 -8.74
C GLY A 122 -13.72 -1.43 -7.96
N ILE A 123 -12.49 -1.80 -8.37
CA ILE A 123 -11.29 -1.37 -7.65
C ILE A 123 -10.93 0.06 -8.07
N GLY A 124 -11.06 0.99 -7.14
CA GLY A 124 -10.82 2.41 -7.39
C GLY A 124 -9.35 2.71 -7.69
N ARG A 125 -9.09 3.46 -8.77
CA ARG A 125 -7.75 3.97 -9.13
C ARG A 125 -7.07 4.73 -7.99
N TYR A 126 -7.86 5.41 -7.16
CA TYR A 126 -7.37 6.14 -6.01
C TYR A 126 -6.72 5.23 -4.97
N ALA A 127 -7.34 4.07 -4.66
CA ALA A 127 -6.80 3.11 -3.71
C ALA A 127 -5.44 2.56 -4.18
N ILE A 128 -5.35 2.20 -5.47
CA ILE A 128 -4.09 1.76 -6.11
C ILE A 128 -3.03 2.86 -6.00
N ARG A 129 -3.38 4.12 -6.32
CA ARG A 129 -2.46 5.26 -6.23
C ARG A 129 -1.90 5.47 -4.82
N GLN A 130 -2.74 5.36 -3.78
CA GLN A 130 -2.30 5.49 -2.40
C GLN A 130 -1.35 4.35 -2.02
N ARG A 131 -1.67 3.10 -2.38
CA ARG A 131 -0.79 1.95 -2.15
C ARG A 131 0.54 2.08 -2.89
N LYS A 132 0.57 2.59 -4.13
CA LYS A 132 1.83 2.90 -4.84
C LYS A 132 2.66 3.97 -4.15
N LYS A 133 2.03 4.97 -3.53
CA LYS A 133 2.74 6.00 -2.75
C LYS A 133 3.42 5.38 -1.53
N LEU A 134 2.71 4.51 -0.82
CA LEU A 134 3.26 3.75 0.31
C LEU A 134 4.38 2.81 -0.13
N LEU A 135 4.21 2.07 -1.24
CA LEU A 135 5.24 1.20 -1.80
C LEU A 135 6.54 1.95 -2.08
N ARG A 136 6.48 3.14 -2.68
CA ARG A 136 7.67 3.99 -2.90
C ARG A 136 8.35 4.41 -1.60
N GLN A 137 7.58 4.69 -0.56
CA GLN A 137 8.13 5.05 0.76
C GLN A 137 8.78 3.84 1.43
N MET A 138 8.16 2.66 1.35
CA MET A 138 8.61 1.42 1.98
C MET A 138 9.84 0.83 1.28
N LEU A 139 9.85 0.84 -0.04
CA LEU A 139 11.00 0.42 -0.84
C LEU A 139 12.16 1.43 -0.78
N LYS A 140 11.96 2.60 -0.15
CA LYS A 140 12.93 3.71 -0.06
C LYS A 140 13.59 4.01 -1.40
N GLU A 141 12.86 3.87 -2.50
CA GLU A 141 13.37 4.17 -3.83
C GLU A 141 13.46 5.69 -3.97
N ASP A 142 14.64 6.23 -3.68
CA ASP A 142 14.90 7.64 -3.91
C ASP A 142 14.72 7.92 -5.41
N PRO A 143 13.86 8.87 -5.82
CA PRO A 143 13.63 9.15 -7.24
C PRO A 143 14.92 9.46 -8.02
N VAL A 144 15.94 9.96 -7.32
CA VAL A 144 17.26 10.20 -7.89
C VAL A 144 18.06 8.91 -8.07
N VAL A 145 17.91 7.93 -7.18
CA VAL A 145 18.51 6.60 -7.35
C VAL A 145 17.90 5.89 -8.56
N ILE A 146 16.58 6.00 -8.75
CA ILE A 146 15.91 5.49 -9.96
C ILE A 146 16.48 6.16 -11.21
N TYR A 147 16.64 7.50 -11.18
CA TYR A 147 17.27 8.23 -12.28
C TYR A 147 18.68 7.70 -12.63
N ILE A 148 19.52 7.45 -11.62
CA ILE A 148 20.88 6.92 -11.81
C ILE A 148 20.87 5.56 -12.49
N TYR A 149 19.95 4.67 -12.11
CA TYR A 149 19.91 3.30 -12.65
C TYR A 149 19.35 3.22 -14.09
N TYR A 150 18.32 4.00 -14.42
CA TYR A 150 17.56 3.83 -15.66
C TYR A 150 17.81 4.91 -16.73
N GLU A 151 18.00 6.17 -16.32
CA GLU A 151 18.08 7.31 -17.26
C GLU A 151 19.51 7.84 -17.42
N TYR A 152 20.39 7.66 -16.44
CA TYR A 152 21.75 8.17 -16.49
C TYR A 152 22.64 7.31 -17.40
N GLN A 153 23.28 7.97 -18.37
CA GLN A 153 24.12 7.32 -19.39
C GLN A 153 25.61 7.23 -19.00
N GLY A 154 26.03 7.89 -17.92
CA GLY A 154 27.41 7.83 -17.43
C GLY A 154 27.69 6.65 -16.49
N ASN A 155 28.77 6.75 -15.72
CA ASN A 155 29.12 5.74 -14.72
C ASN A 155 28.11 5.74 -13.56
N LYS A 156 27.30 4.67 -13.48
CA LYS A 156 26.21 4.55 -12.51
C LYS A 156 26.70 4.36 -11.07
N GLU A 157 27.79 3.61 -10.89
CA GLU A 157 28.36 3.35 -9.56
C GLU A 157 28.93 4.63 -8.94
N GLU A 158 29.62 5.43 -9.75
CA GLU A 158 30.16 6.72 -9.34
C GLU A 158 29.04 7.70 -8.99
N ALA A 159 28.00 7.78 -9.83
CA ALA A 159 26.83 8.61 -9.54
C ALA A 159 26.10 8.20 -8.26
N LEU A 160 26.05 6.89 -7.95
CA LEU A 160 25.44 6.40 -6.73
C LEU A 160 26.26 6.78 -5.48
N ARG A 161 27.58 6.57 -5.51
CA ARG A 161 28.50 6.99 -4.43
C ARG A 161 28.38 8.49 -4.15
N VAL A 162 28.42 9.30 -5.19
CA VAL A 162 28.31 10.76 -5.06
C VAL A 162 26.96 11.15 -4.47
N TYR A 163 25.88 10.48 -4.87
CA TYR A 163 24.56 10.75 -4.30
C TYR A 163 24.47 10.43 -2.81
N GLU A 164 25.03 9.29 -2.40
CA GLU A 164 25.09 8.89 -0.99
C GLU A 164 25.89 9.89 -0.15
N LEU A 165 27.02 10.38 -0.68
CA LEU A 165 27.82 11.42 -0.03
C LEU A 165 27.07 12.74 0.10
N LEU A 166 26.42 13.19 -0.97
CA LEU A 166 25.60 14.40 -0.93
C LEU A 166 24.46 14.28 0.08
N LYS A 167 23.92 13.06 0.29
CA LYS A 167 22.91 12.78 1.30
C LYS A 167 23.49 12.78 2.71
N LYS A 168 24.65 12.17 2.92
CA LYS A 168 25.37 12.14 4.21
C LYS A 168 25.70 13.56 4.71
N HIS A 169 26.13 14.44 3.79
CA HIS A 169 26.46 15.83 4.11
C HIS A 169 25.27 16.80 4.04
N ASN A 170 24.03 16.31 3.92
CA ASN A 170 22.81 17.12 3.79
C ASN A 170 22.81 18.13 2.60
N LEU A 171 23.65 17.91 1.59
CA LEU A 171 23.74 18.74 0.39
C LEU A 171 22.66 18.39 -0.64
N ALA A 172 22.13 17.16 -0.61
CA ALA A 172 21.02 16.72 -1.44
C ALA A 172 19.66 17.19 -0.87
N TYR A 173 19.37 18.49 -0.89
CA TYR A 173 18.15 19.06 -0.33
C TYR A 173 17.03 19.30 -1.35
N GLY A 174 15.78 19.28 -0.85
CA GLY A 174 14.58 19.69 -1.58
C GLY A 174 13.94 18.61 -2.48
N ASN A 175 13.15 19.08 -3.45
CA ASN A 175 12.36 18.21 -4.33
C ASN A 175 13.25 17.36 -5.25
N ALA A 176 12.73 16.20 -5.71
CA ALA A 176 13.48 15.26 -6.56
C ALA A 176 14.15 15.91 -7.79
N LYS A 177 13.47 16.87 -8.44
CA LYS A 177 14.04 17.64 -9.55
C LYS A 177 15.29 18.45 -9.15
N LYS A 178 15.24 19.13 -8.00
CA LYS A 178 16.40 19.88 -7.47
C LYS A 178 17.53 18.94 -7.08
N ARG A 179 17.22 17.83 -6.41
CA ARG A 179 18.23 16.80 -6.06
C ARG A 179 18.91 16.18 -7.29
N LYS A 180 18.16 15.96 -8.38
CA LYS A 180 18.71 15.53 -9.69
C LYS A 180 19.63 16.60 -10.31
N GLN A 181 19.24 17.87 -10.26
CA GLN A 181 20.09 18.98 -10.75
C GLN A 181 21.37 19.10 -9.93
N ILE A 182 21.28 18.98 -8.60
CA ILE A 182 22.44 18.98 -7.71
C ILE A 182 23.37 17.82 -8.09
N LEU A 183 22.85 16.59 -8.18
CA LEU A 183 23.64 15.44 -8.60
C LEU A 183 24.39 15.69 -9.92
N LEU A 184 23.68 16.16 -10.96
CA LEU A 184 24.28 16.44 -12.27
C LEU A 184 25.33 17.55 -12.20
N LYS A 185 25.12 18.57 -11.38
CA LYS A 185 26.10 19.63 -11.13
C LYS A 185 27.40 19.05 -10.55
N TYR A 186 27.30 18.21 -9.52
CA TYR A 186 28.45 17.58 -8.89
C TYR A 186 29.15 16.55 -9.79
N LEU A 187 28.42 15.89 -10.69
CA LEU A 187 29.01 14.97 -11.66
C LEU A 187 29.74 15.69 -12.81
N ASN A 188 29.28 16.88 -13.19
CA ASN A 188 29.92 17.67 -14.24
C ASN A 188 31.12 18.49 -13.71
N ASP A 189 31.03 19.02 -12.49
CA ASP A 189 32.07 19.86 -11.88
C ASP A 189 33.09 19.04 -11.06
N LYS A 190 34.21 18.67 -11.68
CA LYS A 190 35.30 17.91 -11.02
C LYS A 190 35.85 18.55 -9.73
N LYS A 191 35.82 19.88 -9.62
CA LYS A 191 36.28 20.59 -8.42
C LYS A 191 35.36 20.35 -7.21
N LEU A 192 34.05 20.47 -7.40
CA LEU A 192 33.05 20.24 -6.35
C LEU A 192 33.00 18.78 -5.92
N LEU A 193 33.22 17.86 -6.87
CA LEU A 193 33.33 16.43 -6.58
C LEU A 193 34.52 16.13 -5.65
N ASN A 194 35.70 16.68 -5.96
CA ASN A 194 36.89 16.47 -5.16
C ASN A 194 36.76 17.06 -3.75
N GLU A 195 36.14 18.23 -3.59
CA GLU A 195 35.89 18.82 -2.26
C GLU A 195 35.03 17.92 -1.35
N VAL A 196 34.05 17.21 -1.92
CA VAL A 196 33.19 16.28 -1.16
C VAL A 196 33.96 15.01 -0.81
N LEU A 197 34.76 14.48 -1.73
CA LEU A 197 35.61 13.30 -1.49
C LEU A 197 36.73 13.58 -0.47
N GLU A 198 37.30 14.78 -0.47
CA GLU A 198 38.30 15.18 0.52
C GLU A 198 37.69 15.30 1.93
N LYS A 199 36.47 15.82 2.05
CA LYS A 199 35.75 15.86 3.32
C LYS A 199 35.52 14.46 3.90
N GLU A 200 35.22 13.47 3.05
CA GLU A 200 35.08 12.08 3.48
C GLU A 200 36.42 11.51 3.99
N LYS A 201 37.52 11.71 3.25
CA LYS A 201 38.86 11.27 3.69
C LYS A 201 39.27 11.89 5.02
N ILE A 202 38.97 13.17 5.24
CA ILE A 202 39.26 13.86 6.50
C ILE A 202 38.42 13.27 7.64
N GLU A 203 37.16 12.94 7.38
CA GLU A 203 36.26 12.33 8.37
C GLU A 203 36.70 10.90 8.74
N GLU A 204 37.16 10.12 7.76
CA GLU A 204 37.77 8.79 7.98
C GLU A 204 39.06 8.90 8.80
N LEU A 205 39.97 9.81 8.43
CA LEU A 205 41.21 10.07 9.18
C LEU A 205 40.92 10.52 10.62
N ARG A 206 39.89 11.33 10.83
CA ARG A 206 39.48 11.76 12.17
C ARG A 206 38.99 10.57 13.01
N ASN A 207 38.21 9.67 12.40
CA ASN A 207 37.70 8.48 13.08
C ASN A 207 38.81 7.47 13.39
N THR A 208 39.78 7.28 12.48
CA THR A 208 40.94 6.41 12.75
C THR A 208 41.84 6.99 13.83
N VAL A 209 42.09 8.30 13.84
CA VAL A 209 42.82 8.98 14.91
C VAL A 209 42.07 8.87 16.25
N LEU A 210 40.76 9.04 16.27
CA LEU A 210 39.94 8.81 17.47
C LEU A 210 40.06 7.37 17.98
N LEU A 211 39.99 6.38 17.10
CA LEU A 211 40.13 4.96 17.47
C LEU A 211 41.54 4.63 17.98
N LEU A 212 42.59 5.21 17.39
CA LEU A 212 43.96 5.07 17.86
C LEU A 212 44.14 5.71 19.24
N ASN A 213 43.60 6.92 19.45
CA ASN A 213 43.62 7.58 20.75
C ASN A 213 42.89 6.77 21.83
N ILE A 214 41.74 6.14 21.51
CA ILE A 214 41.01 5.27 22.47
C ILE A 214 41.85 4.04 22.85
N ARG A 215 42.53 3.42 21.87
CA ARG A 215 43.44 2.28 22.11
C ARG A 215 44.62 2.66 23.01
N ASP A 216 45.18 3.85 22.82
CA ASP A 216 46.29 4.32 23.65
C ASP A 216 45.83 4.55 25.10
N PHE A 217 44.59 5.01 25.33
CA PHE A 217 44.01 5.14 26.68
C PHE A 217 43.75 3.80 27.39
N GLU A 218 43.33 2.74 26.68
CA GLU A 218 43.16 1.40 27.29
C GLU A 218 44.49 0.75 27.68
N SER A 219 45.59 1.13 27.02
CA SER A 219 46.94 0.64 27.36
C SER A 219 47.58 1.34 28.56
N VAL A 220 47.04 2.47 29.00
CA VAL A 220 47.57 3.30 30.11
C VAL A 220 46.94 2.95 31.46
N SER A 221 45.91 2.10 31.51
CA SER A 221 45.25 1.68 32.76
C SER A 221 45.70 0.31 33.26
N PHE A 222 47.00 0.15 33.57
CA PHE A 222 47.51 -0.88 34.50
C PHE A 222 48.86 -0.43 35.09
N ILE A 223 48.83 0.48 36.05
CA ILE A 223 49.84 0.62 37.13
C ILE A 223 49.08 0.84 38.43
#